data_AF-A0A238KLU4-F1
#
_entry.id   AF-A0A238KLU4-F1
#
_cell.length_a   1.000
_cell.length_b   1.000
_cell.length_c   1.000
_cell.angle_alpha   90.00
_cell.angle_beta   90.00
_cell.angle_gamma   90.00
#
_symmetry.space_group_name_H-M   'P 1'
#
loop_
_entity.id
_entity.type
_entity.pdbx_description
1 polymer ?
#
loop_
_entity_poly.entity_id
_entity_poly.type
_entity_poly.pdbx_seq_one_letter_code
_entity_poly.pdbx_strand_id
1 'polypeptide(L)'
;MSNQSILFGAGGLVLGLLGGVAVGTSTSQSKISGAIDKTLAPLQEEAAAAAKSQQEALAALEEKLAALESGLAASAPDLDALKAGVTEDVGAKLDALGASLSDELGKSAAAQADAVKAAMADMSDGMAKMSQMMAERARAAVEAVAPAAPGGGSIAPDETAEAAAADAGMADANALSVGQTAAFADGAVRVFVSRVDPASGSARLSVNGGLVTLSSGDSTTVSIDSGDCTVTLTGVSASGATVDSTCGAAAAPAEAAAAEPAAEVAPENGVAPGNAVSLADGAVRVFVSAVDAAAGSARIAVNGVATQTVAAGETIDVTSGDKACTLTVTGVGQGMVGLEASCG
;
A
#
# COMPACT_ATOMS: atom_id res chain seq x y z
N MET A 1 47.07 -2.83 -6.99
CA MET A 1 46.01 -2.22 -6.17
C MET A 1 44.70 -2.71 -6.77
N SER A 2 44.09 -3.72 -6.13
CA SER A 2 42.89 -4.39 -6.65
C SER A 2 41.65 -3.61 -6.22
N ASN A 3 40.87 -3.14 -7.20
CA ASN A 3 39.58 -2.53 -6.96
C ASN A 3 38.51 -3.63 -6.90
N GLN A 4 38.06 -3.97 -5.69
CA GLN A 4 36.83 -4.74 -5.49
C GLN A 4 35.66 -3.75 -5.45
N SER A 5 34.91 -3.69 -6.55
CA SER A 5 33.59 -3.07 -6.61
C SER A 5 32.57 -3.96 -5.90
N ILE A 6 32.20 -3.56 -4.67
CA ILE A 6 31.16 -4.20 -3.88
C ILE A 6 29.80 -3.73 -4.43
N LEU A 7 29.03 -4.71 -4.89
CA LEU A 7 27.72 -4.60 -5.50
C LEU A 7 26.67 -4.28 -4.41
N PHE A 8 26.36 -3.00 -4.17
CA PHE A 8 25.24 -2.58 -3.32
C PHE A 8 23.92 -2.75 -4.08
N GLY A 9 23.38 -3.97 -4.07
CA GLY A 9 22.15 -4.30 -4.80
C GLY A 9 21.36 -5.46 -4.17
N ALA A 10 21.11 -5.42 -2.85
CA ALA A 10 20.30 -6.43 -2.17
C ALA A 10 19.58 -5.97 -0.89
N GLY A 11 19.58 -4.67 -0.56
CA GLY A 11 19.06 -4.18 0.74
C GLY A 11 17.53 -4.06 0.85
N GLY A 12 16.79 -4.03 -0.27
CA GLY A 12 15.36 -3.69 -0.26
C GLY A 12 14.40 -4.87 -0.06
N LEU A 13 14.84 -6.12 -0.23
CA LEU A 13 13.94 -7.28 -0.33
C LEU A 13 13.76 -8.05 1.00
N VAL A 14 14.65 -7.84 1.99
CA VAL A 14 14.66 -8.63 3.23
C VAL A 14 13.62 -8.15 4.26
N LEU A 15 13.23 -6.86 4.25
CA LEU A 15 12.23 -6.33 5.18
C LEU A 15 10.78 -6.78 4.86
N GLY A 16 10.51 -7.27 3.65
CA GLY A 16 9.19 -7.76 3.25
C GLY A 16 8.91 -9.23 3.58
N LEU A 17 9.94 -10.04 3.86
CA LEU A 17 9.79 -11.50 3.99
C LEU A 17 9.58 -11.96 5.44
N LEU A 18 9.96 -11.16 6.44
CA LEU A 18 9.90 -11.56 7.86
C LEU A 18 8.48 -11.49 8.48
N GLY A 19 7.50 -10.88 7.81
CA GLY A 19 6.12 -10.77 8.32
C GLY A 19 5.18 -11.95 7.99
N GLY A 20 5.63 -12.95 7.22
CA GLY A 20 4.72 -13.85 6.50
C GLY A 20 4.57 -15.30 6.99
N VAL A 21 5.14 -15.70 8.14
CA VAL A 21 5.09 -17.12 8.57
C VAL A 21 4.60 -17.24 10.01
N ALA A 22 3.28 -17.19 10.18
CA ALA A 22 2.63 -17.53 11.43
C ALA A 22 1.30 -18.28 11.20
N VAL A 23 1.29 -19.34 10.39
CA VAL A 23 0.19 -20.32 10.41
C VAL A 23 0.72 -21.75 10.19
N GLY A 24 0.69 -22.54 11.26
CA GLY A 24 0.37 -23.98 11.29
C GLY A 24 1.22 -24.98 10.50
N THR A 25 2.01 -25.80 11.20
CA THR A 25 1.93 -27.28 11.13
C THR A 25 2.95 -27.90 12.10
N SER A 26 2.43 -28.47 13.19
CA SER A 26 3.19 -29.20 14.19
C SER A 26 3.46 -30.64 13.72
N THR A 27 4.41 -30.86 12.82
CA THR A 27 5.07 -32.19 12.64
C THR A 27 6.20 -32.10 11.62
N SER A 28 7.41 -31.70 12.07
CA SER A 28 8.76 -32.03 11.54
C SER A 28 9.77 -30.89 11.81
N GLN A 29 9.88 -30.45 13.07
CA GLN A 29 10.68 -29.29 13.46
C GLN A 29 12.20 -29.50 13.26
N SER A 30 12.70 -30.74 13.38
CA SER A 30 14.15 -31.01 13.44
C SER A 30 14.88 -30.94 12.10
N LYS A 31 14.19 -31.19 10.97
CA LYS A 31 14.81 -31.16 9.63
C LYS A 31 14.65 -29.81 8.94
N ILE A 32 13.64 -29.04 9.32
CA ILE A 32 13.36 -27.71 8.80
C ILE A 32 14.31 -26.68 9.43
N SER A 33 14.56 -26.75 10.74
CA SER A 33 15.51 -25.85 11.41
C SER A 33 16.92 -25.94 10.81
N GLY A 34 17.41 -27.15 10.52
CA GLY A 34 18.74 -27.34 9.93
C GLY A 34 18.88 -26.85 8.49
N ALA A 35 17.79 -26.77 7.73
CA ALA A 35 17.78 -26.19 6.39
C ALA A 35 17.68 -24.66 6.45
N ILE A 36 16.85 -24.14 7.36
CA ILE A 36 16.68 -22.70 7.60
C ILE A 36 17.98 -22.07 8.10
N ASP A 37 18.67 -22.68 9.07
CA ASP A 37 19.97 -22.18 9.58
C ASP A 37 21.03 -22.13 8.47
N LYS A 38 21.03 -23.12 7.57
CA LYS A 38 21.97 -23.15 6.43
C LYS A 38 21.70 -22.07 5.40
N THR A 39 20.45 -21.64 5.26
CA THR A 39 20.06 -20.56 4.35
C THR A 39 20.17 -19.17 4.99
N LEU A 40 20.04 -19.06 6.31
CA LEU A 40 20.10 -17.79 7.04
C LEU A 40 21.52 -17.38 7.45
N ALA A 41 22.45 -18.32 7.62
CA ALA A 41 23.83 -18.01 7.93
C ALA A 41 24.50 -17.01 6.95
N PRO A 42 24.42 -17.17 5.62
CA PRO A 42 24.99 -16.19 4.69
C PRO A 42 24.28 -14.82 4.75
N LEU A 43 22.97 -14.81 5.01
CA LEU A 43 22.19 -13.57 5.15
C LEU A 43 22.56 -12.79 6.42
N GLN A 44 22.86 -13.47 7.53
CA GLN A 44 23.32 -12.82 8.75
C GLN A 44 24.72 -12.21 8.60
N GLU A 45 25.61 -12.87 7.87
CA GLU A 45 26.97 -12.38 7.62
C GLU A 45 26.94 -11.14 6.71
N GLU A 46 26.09 -11.14 5.68
CA GLU A 46 25.86 -9.97 4.82
C GLU A 46 25.18 -8.81 5.55
N ALA A 47 24.19 -9.10 6.42
CA ALA A 47 23.55 -8.08 7.24
C ALA A 47 24.52 -7.44 8.25
N ALA A 48 25.40 -8.23 8.87
CA ALA A 48 26.43 -7.73 9.77
C ALA A 48 27.48 -6.87 9.04
N ALA A 49 27.89 -7.27 7.84
CA ALA A 49 28.79 -6.48 6.99
C ALA A 49 28.14 -5.16 6.56
N ALA A 50 26.86 -5.18 6.18
CA ALA A 50 26.11 -3.98 5.83
C ALA A 50 25.98 -3.02 7.04
N ALA A 51 25.64 -3.54 8.23
CA ALA A 51 25.54 -2.74 9.45
C ALA A 51 26.88 -2.09 9.82
N LYS A 52 28.00 -2.82 9.68
CA LYS A 52 29.34 -2.27 9.92
C LYS A 52 29.68 -1.16 8.93
N SER A 53 29.34 -1.32 7.66
CA SER A 53 29.57 -0.27 6.64
C SER A 53 28.77 1.00 6.92
N GLN A 54 27.53 0.87 7.43
CA GLN A 54 26.72 2.03 7.82
C GLN A 54 27.29 2.72 9.06
N GLN A 55 27.79 1.94 10.04
CA GLN A 55 28.42 2.50 11.23
C GLN A 55 29.71 3.26 10.89
N GLU A 56 30.52 2.76 9.97
CA GLU A 56 31.72 3.45 9.47
C GLU A 56 31.35 4.74 8.70
N ALA A 57 30.27 4.72 7.90
CA ALA A 57 29.78 5.90 7.20
C ALA A 57 29.28 6.99 8.17
N LEU A 58 28.59 6.61 9.25
CA LEU A 58 28.13 7.54 10.28
C LEU A 58 29.30 8.14 11.06
N ALA A 59 30.29 7.34 11.44
CA ALA A 59 31.50 7.83 12.10
C ALA A 59 32.27 8.84 11.22
N ALA A 60 32.38 8.58 9.92
CA ALA A 60 32.99 9.51 8.98
C ALA A 60 32.16 10.81 8.80
N LEU A 61 30.83 10.75 8.96
CA LEU A 61 29.97 11.92 8.93
C LEU A 61 30.15 12.77 10.19
N GLU A 62 30.25 12.15 11.37
CA GLU A 62 30.52 12.82 12.65
C GLU A 62 31.87 13.55 12.64
N GLU A 63 32.93 12.90 12.11
CA GLU A 63 34.24 13.54 11.96
C GLU A 63 34.18 14.77 11.03
N LYS A 64 33.43 14.66 9.93
CA LYS A 64 33.19 15.80 9.02
C LYS A 64 32.42 16.92 9.71
N LEU A 65 31.42 16.60 10.52
CA LEU A 65 30.63 17.59 11.26
C LEU A 65 31.50 18.34 12.27
N ALA A 66 32.32 17.61 13.03
CA ALA A 66 33.26 18.20 14.00
C ALA A 66 34.31 19.10 13.32
N ALA A 67 34.84 18.69 12.16
CA ALA A 67 35.74 19.52 11.36
C ALA A 67 35.05 20.81 10.84
N LEU A 68 33.77 20.71 10.48
CA LEU A 68 32.97 21.84 9.99
C LEU A 68 32.64 22.83 11.12
N GLU A 69 32.30 22.34 12.31
CA GLU A 69 32.11 23.14 13.52
C GLU A 69 33.41 23.85 13.94
N SER A 70 34.54 23.16 13.90
CA SER A 70 35.86 23.74 14.20
C SER A 70 36.24 24.84 13.19
N GLY A 71 36.00 24.60 11.90
CA GLY A 71 36.21 25.59 10.84
C GLY A 71 35.30 26.81 10.99
N LEU A 72 34.04 26.61 11.38
CA LEU A 72 33.09 27.69 11.60
C LEU A 72 33.46 28.55 12.82
N ALA A 73 33.90 27.92 13.92
CA ALA A 73 34.37 28.62 15.10
C ALA A 73 35.65 29.45 14.84
N ALA A 74 36.56 28.93 14.01
CA ALA A 74 37.78 29.65 13.63
C ALA A 74 37.51 30.86 12.71
N SER A 75 36.39 30.85 11.97
CA SER A 75 36.04 31.88 10.98
C SER A 75 35.04 32.93 11.50
N ALA A 76 34.65 32.84 12.77
CA ALA A 76 33.65 33.72 13.41
C ALA A 76 33.95 35.25 13.38
N PRO A 77 35.20 35.75 13.41
CA PRO A 77 35.42 37.21 13.46
C PRO A 77 35.34 37.94 12.11
N ASP A 78 35.18 37.24 10.97
CA ASP A 78 35.28 37.84 9.62
C ASP A 78 34.10 37.45 8.70
N LEU A 79 32.89 37.81 9.13
CA LEU A 79 31.63 37.40 8.48
C LEU A 79 31.46 37.92 7.04
N ASP A 80 32.06 39.06 6.69
CA ASP A 80 31.96 39.62 5.34
C ASP A 80 32.89 38.92 4.34
N ALA A 81 34.12 38.57 4.76
CA ALA A 81 35.02 37.72 3.97
C ALA A 81 34.46 36.30 3.83
N LEU A 82 33.83 35.78 4.88
CA LEU A 82 33.13 34.49 4.87
C LEU A 82 32.02 34.48 3.82
N LYS A 83 31.21 35.54 3.74
CA LYS A 83 30.07 35.61 2.80
C LYS A 83 30.53 35.58 1.33
N ALA A 84 31.62 36.25 1.02
CA ALA A 84 32.22 36.23 -0.32
C ALA A 84 32.80 34.85 -0.67
N GLY A 85 33.63 34.28 0.22
CA GLY A 85 34.25 32.97 -0.01
C GLY A 85 33.25 31.82 -0.05
N VAL A 86 32.25 31.82 0.83
CA VAL A 86 31.19 30.79 0.88
C VAL A 86 30.41 30.76 -0.42
N THR A 87 30.10 31.91 -1.04
CA THR A 87 29.29 31.90 -2.28
C THR A 87 30.04 31.25 -3.45
N GLU A 88 31.35 31.47 -3.54
CA GLU A 88 32.18 30.94 -4.63
C GLU A 88 32.61 29.49 -4.38
N ASP A 89 33.10 29.17 -3.18
CA ASP A 89 33.53 27.80 -2.82
C ASP A 89 32.35 26.84 -2.69
N VAL A 90 31.21 27.27 -2.15
CA VAL A 90 30.01 26.41 -2.07
C VAL A 90 29.43 26.20 -3.46
N GLY A 91 29.44 27.21 -4.33
CA GLY A 91 29.05 27.04 -5.74
C GLY A 91 29.88 25.98 -6.44
N ALA A 92 31.21 26.12 -6.42
CA ALA A 92 32.12 25.16 -7.03
C ALA A 92 32.00 23.74 -6.44
N LYS A 93 31.80 23.63 -5.12
CA LYS A 93 31.57 22.33 -4.47
C LYS A 93 30.22 21.72 -4.84
N LEU A 94 29.15 22.51 -4.93
CA LEU A 94 27.83 22.03 -5.34
C LEU A 94 27.84 21.56 -6.80
N ASP A 95 28.54 22.26 -7.69
CA ASP A 95 28.71 21.85 -9.08
C ASP A 95 29.50 20.53 -9.17
N ALA A 96 30.59 20.40 -8.40
CA ALA A 96 31.36 19.15 -8.32
C ALA A 96 30.54 18.00 -7.73
N LEU A 97 29.70 18.27 -6.72
CA LEU A 97 28.82 17.29 -6.10
C LEU A 97 27.70 16.87 -7.06
N GLY A 98 27.16 17.81 -7.83
CA GLY A 98 26.18 17.55 -8.88
C GLY A 98 26.76 16.69 -10.00
N ALA A 99 27.97 16.99 -10.45
CA ALA A 99 28.68 16.17 -11.44
C ALA A 99 28.96 14.75 -10.91
N SER A 100 29.45 14.63 -9.68
CA SER A 100 29.71 13.32 -9.06
C SER A 100 28.43 12.51 -8.85
N LEU A 101 27.35 13.16 -8.42
CA LEU A 101 26.06 12.50 -8.22
C LEU A 101 25.46 12.05 -9.55
N SER A 102 25.55 12.87 -10.59
CA SER A 102 25.09 12.50 -11.94
C SER A 102 25.88 11.31 -12.51
N ASP A 103 27.19 11.25 -12.28
CA ASP A 103 28.05 10.14 -12.72
C ASP A 103 27.72 8.84 -11.96
N GLU A 104 27.54 8.91 -10.64
CA GLU A 104 27.13 7.76 -9.82
C GLU A 104 25.70 7.29 -10.14
N LEU A 105 24.75 8.20 -10.37
CA LEU A 105 23.41 7.81 -10.85
C LEU A 105 23.49 7.13 -12.22
N GLY A 106 24.35 7.63 -13.12
CA GLY A 106 24.57 7.02 -14.44
C GLY A 106 25.10 5.60 -14.33
N LYS A 107 26.12 5.37 -13.49
CA LYS A 107 26.68 4.03 -13.22
C LYS A 107 25.68 3.10 -12.55
N SER A 108 24.93 3.61 -11.58
CA SER A 108 23.90 2.84 -10.87
C SER A 108 22.77 2.43 -11.81
N ALA A 109 22.28 3.35 -12.65
CA ALA A 109 21.26 3.07 -13.64
C ALA A 109 21.73 2.03 -14.67
N ALA A 110 22.99 2.12 -15.13
CA ALA A 110 23.58 1.12 -16.02
C ALA A 110 23.67 -0.26 -15.35
N ALA A 111 24.16 -0.32 -14.11
CA ALA A 111 24.24 -1.57 -13.34
C ALA A 111 22.86 -2.20 -13.08
N GLN A 112 21.85 -1.37 -12.78
CA GLN A 112 20.46 -1.84 -12.63
C GLN A 112 19.89 -2.35 -13.95
N ALA A 113 20.14 -1.66 -15.07
CA ALA A 113 19.70 -2.12 -16.39
C ALA A 113 20.33 -3.47 -16.76
N ASP A 114 21.62 -3.66 -16.49
CA ASP A 114 22.31 -4.93 -16.71
C ASP A 114 21.77 -6.04 -15.79
N ALA A 115 21.51 -5.73 -14.51
CA ALA A 115 20.92 -6.67 -13.57
C ALA A 115 19.50 -7.10 -13.99
N VAL A 116 18.66 -6.17 -14.45
CA VAL A 116 17.32 -6.46 -14.98
C VAL A 116 17.41 -7.31 -16.24
N LYS A 117 18.34 -6.99 -17.15
CA LYS A 117 18.56 -7.79 -18.36
C LYS A 117 19.01 -9.21 -18.05
N ALA A 118 19.90 -9.39 -17.06
CA ALA A 118 20.32 -10.70 -16.59
C ALA A 118 19.15 -11.48 -15.95
N ALA A 119 18.34 -10.83 -15.13
CA ALA A 119 17.15 -11.45 -14.53
C ALA A 119 16.11 -11.86 -15.58
N MET A 120 15.91 -11.05 -16.62
CA MET A 120 15.03 -11.40 -17.74
C MET A 120 15.54 -12.59 -18.56
N ALA A 121 16.87 -12.69 -18.77
CA ALA A 121 17.47 -13.85 -19.43
C ALA A 121 17.27 -15.12 -18.61
N ASP A 122 17.50 -15.07 -17.30
CA ASP A 122 17.31 -16.22 -16.39
C ASP A 122 15.84 -16.65 -16.31
N MET A 123 14.91 -15.68 -16.28
CA MET A 123 13.47 -15.96 -16.34
C MET A 123 13.05 -16.63 -17.66
N SER A 124 13.60 -16.20 -18.79
CA SER A 124 13.36 -16.83 -20.10
C SER A 124 13.87 -18.28 -20.13
N ASP A 125 15.06 -18.52 -19.59
CA ASP A 125 15.62 -19.88 -19.47
C ASP A 125 14.77 -20.75 -18.52
N GLY A 126 14.26 -20.16 -17.44
CA GLY A 126 13.30 -20.78 -16.53
C GLY A 126 11.99 -21.20 -17.22
N MET A 127 11.41 -20.32 -18.04
CA MET A 127 10.21 -20.63 -18.83
C MET A 127 10.46 -21.73 -19.85
N ALA A 128 11.61 -21.72 -20.53
CA ALA A 128 11.99 -22.78 -21.46
C ALA A 128 12.06 -24.14 -20.74
N LYS A 129 12.71 -24.22 -19.57
CA LYS A 129 12.76 -25.43 -18.74
C LYS A 129 11.37 -25.86 -18.25
N MET A 130 10.53 -24.91 -17.85
CA MET A 130 9.15 -25.20 -17.41
C MET A 130 8.31 -25.80 -18.55
N SER A 131 8.45 -25.26 -19.77
CA SER A 131 7.77 -25.80 -20.96
C SER A 131 8.21 -27.23 -21.28
N GLN A 132 9.50 -27.53 -21.14
CA GLN A 132 10.05 -28.88 -21.31
C GLN A 132 9.48 -29.84 -20.26
N MET A 133 9.44 -29.45 -18.98
CA MET A 133 8.84 -30.27 -17.94
C MET A 133 7.35 -30.52 -18.16
N MET A 134 6.60 -29.53 -18.65
CA MET A 134 5.19 -29.71 -19.00
C MET A 134 5.02 -30.69 -20.17
N ALA A 135 5.89 -30.62 -21.18
CA ALA A 135 5.88 -31.57 -22.30
C ALA A 135 6.21 -32.99 -21.85
N GLU A 136 7.18 -33.17 -20.94
CA GLU A 136 7.50 -34.48 -20.36
C GLU A 136 6.35 -35.03 -19.52
N ARG A 137 5.71 -34.19 -18.69
CA ARG A 137 4.51 -34.60 -17.94
C ARG A 137 3.34 -34.96 -18.85
N ALA A 138 3.12 -34.20 -19.92
CA ALA A 138 2.08 -34.50 -20.88
C ALA A 138 2.33 -35.86 -21.56
N ARG A 139 3.58 -36.17 -21.92
CA ARG A 139 3.95 -37.49 -22.47
C ARG A 139 3.73 -38.62 -21.45
N ALA A 140 4.15 -38.43 -20.21
CA ALA A 140 3.94 -39.41 -19.14
C ALA A 140 2.44 -39.64 -18.85
N ALA A 141 1.61 -38.59 -18.93
CA ALA A 141 0.17 -38.69 -18.78
C ALA A 141 -0.49 -39.48 -19.93
N VAL A 142 -0.01 -39.32 -21.17
CA VAL A 142 -0.53 -40.08 -22.32
C VAL A 142 -0.18 -41.56 -22.23
N GLU A 143 1.00 -41.94 -21.72
CA GLU A 143 1.35 -43.34 -21.47
C GLU A 143 0.54 -43.97 -20.32
N ALA A 144 0.17 -43.18 -19.30
CA ALA A 144 -0.64 -43.66 -18.18
C ALA A 144 -2.11 -43.95 -18.54
N VAL A 145 -2.59 -43.45 -19.69
CA VAL A 145 -3.99 -43.63 -20.17
C VAL A 145 -4.08 -44.75 -21.23
N ALA A 146 -3.16 -45.72 -21.19
CA ALA A 146 -3.32 -46.94 -21.98
C ALA A 146 -4.69 -47.61 -21.68
N PRO A 147 -5.43 -48.05 -22.71
CA PRO A 147 -6.85 -48.37 -22.57
C PRO A 147 -7.06 -49.67 -21.79
N ALA A 148 -7.51 -49.56 -20.55
CA ALA A 148 -8.26 -50.64 -19.92
C ALA A 148 -9.59 -50.80 -20.68
N ALA A 149 -9.80 -52.00 -21.20
CA ALA A 149 -10.95 -52.39 -22.01
C ALA A 149 -12.31 -52.00 -21.38
N PRO A 150 -13.36 -51.79 -22.20
CA PRO A 150 -14.67 -51.37 -21.73
C PRO A 150 -15.38 -52.52 -21.01
N GLY A 151 -15.20 -52.59 -19.69
CA GLY A 151 -16.02 -53.40 -18.80
C GLY A 151 -17.22 -52.58 -18.33
N GLY A 152 -18.38 -52.84 -18.93
CA GLY A 152 -19.65 -52.22 -18.54
C GLY A 152 -19.97 -52.49 -17.06
N GLY A 153 -20.08 -51.42 -16.29
CA GLY A 153 -20.50 -51.44 -14.90
C GLY A 153 -21.29 -50.18 -14.61
N SER A 154 -22.60 -50.27 -14.77
CA SER A 154 -23.57 -49.27 -14.31
C SER A 154 -23.51 -49.23 -12.78
N ILE A 155 -22.84 -48.24 -12.21
CA ILE A 155 -22.91 -47.93 -10.79
C ILE A 155 -23.67 -46.62 -10.66
N ALA A 156 -24.87 -46.72 -10.11
CA ALA A 156 -25.72 -45.61 -9.71
C ALA A 156 -25.01 -44.77 -8.62
N PRO A 157 -25.13 -43.43 -8.64
CA PRO A 157 -24.62 -42.61 -7.56
C PRO A 157 -25.51 -42.77 -6.31
N ASP A 158 -24.89 -43.17 -5.22
CA ASP A 158 -25.45 -43.17 -3.87
C ASP A 158 -25.43 -41.72 -3.35
N GLU A 159 -26.63 -41.13 -3.26
CA GLU A 159 -26.86 -39.82 -2.67
C GLU A 159 -26.93 -39.93 -1.15
N THR A 160 -25.81 -39.70 -0.46
CA THR A 160 -25.83 -39.26 0.94
C THR A 160 -24.72 -38.25 1.19
N ALA A 161 -24.98 -37.00 0.77
CA ALA A 161 -24.22 -35.83 1.19
C ALA A 161 -25.09 -34.96 2.09
N GLU A 162 -24.79 -35.05 3.38
CA GLU A 162 -25.36 -34.29 4.48
C GLU A 162 -25.06 -32.79 4.29
N ALA A 163 -26.11 -32.02 3.98
CA ALA A 163 -26.04 -30.58 3.81
C ALA A 163 -25.95 -29.90 5.18
N ALA A 164 -24.74 -29.53 5.59
CA ALA A 164 -24.54 -28.48 6.57
C ALA A 164 -25.00 -27.15 5.95
N ALA A 165 -26.11 -26.61 6.45
CA ALA A 165 -26.61 -25.29 6.09
C ALA A 165 -25.62 -24.22 6.57
N ALA A 166 -24.70 -23.84 5.69
CA ALA A 166 -24.03 -22.56 5.77
C ALA A 166 -25.06 -21.49 5.39
N ASP A 167 -25.19 -20.51 6.28
CA ASP A 167 -25.93 -19.26 6.09
C ASP A 167 -25.54 -18.63 4.74
N ALA A 168 -26.34 -18.89 3.71
CA ALA A 168 -26.25 -18.24 2.43
C ALA A 168 -26.89 -16.86 2.56
N GLY A 169 -26.20 -15.98 3.29
CA GLY A 169 -26.40 -14.54 3.14
C GLY A 169 -26.36 -14.23 1.65
N MET A 170 -27.40 -13.57 1.15
CA MET A 170 -27.56 -13.24 -0.26
C MET A 170 -26.24 -12.66 -0.77
N ALA A 171 -25.54 -13.42 -1.61
CA ALA A 171 -24.28 -12.97 -2.18
C ALA A 171 -24.58 -11.69 -2.96
N ASP A 172 -24.01 -10.57 -2.54
CA ASP A 172 -24.05 -9.33 -3.31
C ASP A 172 -23.56 -9.63 -4.72
N ALA A 173 -24.48 -9.62 -5.68
CA ALA A 173 -24.22 -10.07 -7.06
C ALA A 173 -23.13 -9.24 -7.77
N ASN A 174 -22.68 -8.15 -7.14
CA ASN A 174 -21.69 -7.21 -7.65
C ASN A 174 -20.33 -7.31 -6.94
N ALA A 175 -20.14 -8.24 -6.00
CA ALA A 175 -18.85 -8.42 -5.33
C ALA A 175 -17.82 -9.08 -6.26
N LEU A 176 -16.67 -8.43 -6.42
CA LEU A 176 -15.54 -8.94 -7.18
C LEU A 176 -14.67 -9.82 -6.26
N SER A 177 -14.54 -11.09 -6.61
CA SER A 177 -13.66 -12.03 -5.91
C SER A 177 -12.20 -11.88 -6.36
N VAL A 178 -11.26 -12.42 -5.56
CA VAL A 178 -9.83 -12.39 -5.87
C VAL A 178 -9.57 -13.07 -7.22
N GLY A 179 -8.85 -12.40 -8.11
CA GLY A 179 -8.58 -12.88 -9.47
C GLY A 179 -9.59 -12.38 -10.51
N GLN A 180 -10.67 -11.72 -10.11
CA GLN A 180 -11.62 -11.11 -11.05
C GLN A 180 -11.20 -9.69 -11.44
N THR A 181 -11.63 -9.29 -12.64
CA THR A 181 -11.43 -7.95 -13.18
C THR A 181 -12.79 -7.34 -13.51
N ALA A 182 -13.05 -6.14 -12.99
CA ALA A 182 -14.11 -5.28 -13.50
C ALA A 182 -13.54 -4.32 -14.55
N ALA A 183 -14.36 -3.97 -15.52
CA ALA A 183 -14.04 -3.01 -16.57
C ALA A 183 -15.06 -1.87 -16.52
N PHE A 184 -14.57 -0.63 -16.46
CA PHE A 184 -15.34 0.61 -16.44
C PHE A 184 -14.96 1.49 -17.64
N ALA A 185 -15.81 2.46 -18.01
CA ALA A 185 -15.66 3.31 -19.21
C ALA A 185 -15.21 2.54 -20.46
N ASP A 186 -16.04 1.60 -20.92
CA ASP A 186 -15.77 0.78 -22.11
C ASP A 186 -14.42 0.00 -22.05
N GLY A 187 -13.95 -0.27 -20.83
CA GLY A 187 -12.70 -0.99 -20.57
C GLY A 187 -11.44 -0.12 -20.54
N ALA A 188 -11.59 1.21 -20.57
CA ALA A 188 -10.50 2.16 -20.35
C ALA A 188 -9.96 2.12 -18.92
N VAL A 189 -10.81 1.74 -17.95
CA VAL A 189 -10.38 1.47 -16.57
C VAL A 189 -10.63 0.01 -16.24
N ARG A 190 -9.58 -0.71 -15.89
CA ARG A 190 -9.62 -2.11 -15.46
C ARG A 190 -9.20 -2.21 -14.01
N VAL A 191 -10.08 -2.75 -13.18
CA VAL A 191 -9.84 -2.97 -11.76
C VAL A 191 -9.77 -4.46 -11.49
N PHE A 192 -8.59 -4.95 -11.14
CA PHE A 192 -8.35 -6.35 -10.81
C PHE A 192 -8.17 -6.51 -9.29
N VAL A 193 -8.92 -7.42 -8.68
CA VAL A 193 -8.83 -7.68 -7.24
C VAL A 193 -7.69 -8.66 -6.98
N SER A 194 -6.59 -8.16 -6.41
CA SER A 194 -5.41 -8.97 -6.10
C SER A 194 -5.51 -9.66 -4.74
N ARG A 195 -6.14 -9.01 -3.76
CA ARG A 195 -6.36 -9.55 -2.41
C ARG A 195 -7.53 -8.83 -1.76
N VAL A 196 -8.29 -9.57 -0.94
CA VAL A 196 -9.35 -9.05 -0.08
C VAL A 196 -9.02 -9.37 1.37
N ASP A 197 -9.19 -8.40 2.26
CA ASP A 197 -9.01 -8.55 3.71
C ASP A 197 -10.28 -8.04 4.42
N PRO A 198 -11.25 -8.94 4.68
CA PRO A 198 -12.51 -8.55 5.28
C PRO A 198 -12.38 -8.17 6.77
N ALA A 199 -11.31 -8.59 7.45
CA ALA A 199 -11.09 -8.26 8.86
C ALA A 199 -10.68 -6.79 9.03
N SER A 200 -9.89 -6.27 8.08
CA SER A 200 -9.50 -4.86 8.04
C SER A 200 -10.44 -3.98 7.20
N GLY A 201 -11.39 -4.59 6.48
CA GLY A 201 -12.25 -3.86 5.54
C GLY A 201 -11.47 -3.26 4.38
N SER A 202 -10.40 -3.93 3.91
CA SER A 202 -9.53 -3.42 2.86
C SER A 202 -9.35 -4.41 1.69
N ALA A 203 -9.03 -3.88 0.51
CA ALA A 203 -8.72 -4.67 -0.67
C ALA A 203 -7.48 -4.11 -1.38
N ARG A 204 -6.63 -5.02 -1.88
CA ARG A 204 -5.54 -4.68 -2.78
C ARG A 204 -6.02 -4.82 -4.21
N LEU A 205 -6.10 -3.70 -4.90
CA LEU A 205 -6.59 -3.58 -6.26
C LEU A 205 -5.42 -3.27 -7.20
N SER A 206 -5.46 -3.79 -8.42
CA SER A 206 -4.65 -3.30 -9.53
C SER A 206 -5.55 -2.49 -10.46
N VAL A 207 -5.32 -1.19 -10.54
CA VAL A 207 -6.10 -0.26 -11.36
C VAL A 207 -5.23 0.18 -12.54
N ASN A 208 -5.59 -0.23 -13.76
CA ASN A 208 -4.78 -0.02 -14.96
C ASN A 208 -3.31 -0.45 -14.81
N GLY A 209 -3.05 -1.51 -14.03
CA GLY A 209 -1.72 -2.06 -13.76
C GLY A 209 -1.03 -1.48 -12.53
N GLY A 210 -1.48 -0.35 -11.99
CA GLY A 210 -0.98 0.22 -10.73
C GLY A 210 -1.59 -0.50 -9.53
N LEU A 211 -0.75 -0.97 -8.59
CA LEU A 211 -1.24 -1.62 -7.36
C LEU A 211 -1.54 -0.57 -6.28
N VAL A 212 -2.75 -0.60 -5.75
CA VAL A 212 -3.22 0.26 -4.65
C VAL A 212 -3.90 -0.60 -3.59
N THR A 213 -3.77 -0.23 -2.33
CA THR A 213 -4.58 -0.80 -1.24
C THR A 213 -5.58 0.26 -0.82
N LEU A 214 -6.86 -0.05 -0.91
CA LEU A 214 -7.95 0.83 -0.50
C LEU A 214 -8.70 0.19 0.68
N SER A 215 -9.13 1.01 1.64
CA SER A 215 -10.11 0.62 2.66
C SER A 215 -11.52 0.92 2.14
N SER A 216 -12.54 0.31 2.74
CA SER A 216 -13.94 0.64 2.41
C SER A 216 -14.20 2.14 2.61
N GLY A 217 -14.71 2.81 1.57
CA GLY A 217 -14.90 4.25 1.48
C GLY A 217 -13.73 5.02 0.83
N ASP A 218 -12.53 4.42 0.74
CA ASP A 218 -11.39 5.06 0.08
C ASP A 218 -11.53 5.02 -1.44
N SER A 219 -10.90 5.98 -2.10
CA SER A 219 -10.88 6.09 -3.55
C SER A 219 -9.49 6.37 -4.12
N THR A 220 -9.33 6.09 -5.41
CA THR A 220 -8.14 6.44 -6.18
C THR A 220 -8.52 7.04 -7.52
N THR A 221 -7.75 8.03 -7.97
CA THR A 221 -7.98 8.70 -9.25
C THR A 221 -7.12 8.06 -10.34
N VAL A 222 -7.72 7.88 -11.51
CA VAL A 222 -7.12 7.30 -12.71
C VAL A 222 -7.37 8.26 -13.87
N SER A 223 -6.31 8.80 -14.43
CA SER A 223 -6.41 9.61 -15.64
C SER A 223 -6.58 8.71 -16.87
N ILE A 224 -7.64 8.95 -17.64
CA ILE A 224 -7.91 8.34 -18.95
C ILE A 224 -8.03 9.43 -20.02
N ASP A 225 -8.03 9.06 -21.30
CA ASP A 225 -8.07 10.03 -22.41
C ASP A 225 -9.31 10.94 -22.37
N SER A 226 -10.42 10.49 -21.77
CA SER A 226 -11.67 11.23 -21.62
C SER A 226 -11.76 12.08 -20.35
N GLY A 227 -10.72 12.11 -19.52
CA GLY A 227 -10.66 12.85 -18.25
C GLY A 227 -10.21 12.00 -17.06
N ASP A 228 -10.24 12.59 -15.87
CA ASP A 228 -9.95 11.86 -14.64
C ASP A 228 -11.18 11.07 -14.18
N CYS A 229 -10.94 9.84 -13.75
CA CYS A 229 -11.94 8.97 -13.20
C CYS A 229 -11.60 8.58 -11.76
N THR A 230 -12.60 8.46 -10.91
CA THR A 230 -12.43 7.97 -9.54
C THR A 230 -12.94 6.53 -9.44
N VAL A 231 -12.12 5.67 -8.83
CA VAL A 231 -12.46 4.29 -8.48
C VAL A 231 -12.56 4.22 -6.96
N THR A 232 -13.73 3.86 -6.43
CA THR A 232 -14.01 3.83 -4.99
C THR A 232 -14.26 2.40 -4.55
N LEU A 233 -13.62 1.97 -3.46
CA LEU A 233 -13.94 0.70 -2.83
C LEU A 233 -15.12 0.91 -1.89
N THR A 234 -16.31 0.48 -2.27
CA THR A 234 -17.54 0.75 -1.49
C THR A 234 -17.77 -0.23 -0.35
N GLY A 235 -17.13 -1.41 -0.42
CA GLY A 235 -17.35 -2.48 0.54
C GLY A 235 -16.37 -3.62 0.39
N VAL A 236 -16.13 -4.32 1.50
CA VAL A 236 -15.31 -5.53 1.56
C VAL A 236 -16.01 -6.55 2.44
N SER A 237 -16.20 -7.77 1.93
CA SER A 237 -16.87 -8.85 2.65
C SER A 237 -16.18 -10.20 2.39
N ALA A 238 -16.72 -11.27 2.96
CA ALA A 238 -16.24 -12.63 2.68
C ALA A 238 -16.45 -13.05 1.21
N SER A 239 -17.40 -12.44 0.49
CA SER A 239 -17.67 -12.74 -0.92
C SER A 239 -16.77 -11.98 -1.89
N GLY A 240 -16.19 -10.84 -1.48
CA GLY A 240 -15.26 -10.09 -2.31
C GLY A 240 -15.19 -8.61 -1.97
N ALA A 241 -14.73 -7.81 -2.94
CA ALA A 241 -14.69 -6.36 -2.89
C ALA A 241 -15.76 -5.78 -3.81
N THR A 242 -16.57 -4.83 -3.34
CA THR A 242 -17.48 -4.06 -4.20
C THR A 242 -16.78 -2.76 -4.60
N VAL A 243 -16.66 -2.52 -5.90
CA VAL A 243 -15.96 -1.37 -6.46
C VAL A 243 -16.94 -0.58 -7.31
N ASP A 244 -16.99 0.73 -7.08
CA ASP A 244 -17.74 1.69 -7.88
C ASP A 244 -16.79 2.58 -8.68
N SER A 245 -17.28 3.16 -9.77
CA SER A 245 -16.47 4.02 -10.62
C SER A 245 -17.30 5.12 -11.26
N THR A 246 -16.74 6.33 -11.26
CA THR A 246 -17.34 7.48 -11.95
C THR A 246 -17.00 7.54 -13.44
N CYS A 247 -16.30 6.55 -14.00
CA CYS A 247 -15.90 6.59 -15.42
C CYS A 247 -17.08 6.22 -16.33
N GLY A 248 -17.41 7.09 -17.30
CA GLY A 248 -18.27 6.74 -18.42
C GLY A 248 -19.75 7.08 -18.26
N ALA A 249 -20.17 7.63 -17.13
CA ALA A 249 -21.36 8.47 -17.10
C ALA A 249 -20.92 9.89 -17.43
N ALA A 250 -21.36 10.44 -18.57
CA ALA A 250 -21.36 11.88 -18.77
C ALA A 250 -22.30 12.48 -17.73
N ALA A 251 -21.82 12.67 -16.49
CA ALA A 251 -22.51 13.23 -15.33
C ALA A 251 -24.06 13.17 -15.45
N ALA A 252 -24.61 11.97 -15.62
CA ALA A 252 -26.04 11.78 -15.44
C ALA A 252 -26.22 11.67 -13.92
N PRO A 253 -26.97 12.60 -13.29
CA PRO A 253 -27.12 12.59 -11.84
C PRO A 253 -27.71 11.24 -11.44
N ALA A 254 -27.02 10.55 -10.53
CA ALA A 254 -27.47 9.29 -9.98
C ALA A 254 -28.83 9.52 -9.31
N GLU A 255 -29.90 8.94 -9.86
CA GLU A 255 -31.16 8.71 -9.16
C GLU A 255 -30.99 7.53 -8.17
N ALA A 256 -30.04 7.67 -7.24
CA ALA A 256 -30.15 7.05 -5.93
C ALA A 256 -30.96 8.06 -5.10
N ALA A 257 -32.06 7.60 -4.50
CA ALA A 257 -32.99 8.37 -3.66
C ALA A 257 -32.46 9.76 -3.26
N ALA A 258 -32.96 10.79 -3.95
CA ALA A 258 -32.51 12.17 -3.83
C ALA A 258 -32.63 12.68 -2.38
N ALA A 259 -31.57 12.50 -1.60
CA ALA A 259 -31.09 13.60 -0.79
C ALA A 259 -30.46 14.56 -1.80
N GLU A 260 -31.12 15.69 -2.06
CA GLU A 260 -30.54 16.77 -2.85
C GLU A 260 -29.08 16.96 -2.42
N PRO A 261 -28.11 17.03 -3.35
CA PRO A 261 -26.76 17.42 -2.99
C PRO A 261 -26.88 18.81 -2.40
N ALA A 262 -26.89 18.88 -1.08
CA ALA A 262 -26.85 20.13 -0.35
C ALA A 262 -25.63 20.83 -0.91
N ALA A 263 -25.87 21.94 -1.63
CA ALA A 263 -24.81 22.83 -2.06
C ALA A 263 -23.83 22.97 -0.89
N GLU A 264 -22.53 22.92 -1.17
CA GLU A 264 -21.43 23.01 -0.20
C GLU A 264 -21.51 24.31 0.62
N VAL A 265 -22.51 24.40 1.49
CA VAL A 265 -22.64 25.49 2.45
C VAL A 265 -21.60 25.17 3.50
N ALA A 266 -20.55 26.00 3.56
CA ALA A 266 -19.60 25.92 4.64
C ALA A 266 -20.38 25.87 5.96
N PRO A 267 -20.05 24.91 6.83
CA PRO A 267 -20.61 24.92 8.18
C PRO A 267 -20.22 26.24 8.84
N GLU A 268 -21.20 26.97 9.39
CA GLU A 268 -20.98 28.30 9.99
C GLU A 268 -19.95 28.25 11.14
N ASN A 269 -19.82 27.09 11.78
CA ASN A 269 -18.85 26.80 12.84
C ASN A 269 -17.90 25.66 12.44
N GLY A 270 -17.43 25.68 11.20
CA GLY A 270 -16.51 24.68 10.66
C GLY A 270 -15.14 24.68 11.33
N VAL A 271 -14.55 23.49 11.47
CA VAL A 271 -13.17 23.30 11.93
C VAL A 271 -12.27 23.02 10.73
N ALA A 272 -11.21 23.79 10.57
CA ALA A 272 -10.24 23.61 9.48
C ALA A 272 -9.18 22.54 9.84
N PRO A 273 -8.59 21.86 8.84
CA PRO A 273 -7.46 20.94 9.03
C PRO A 273 -6.33 21.54 9.87
N GLY A 274 -5.70 20.71 10.70
CA GLY A 274 -4.63 21.10 11.64
C GLY A 274 -5.14 21.68 12.96
N ASN A 275 -6.46 21.85 13.13
CA ASN A 275 -7.05 22.36 14.36
C ASN A 275 -7.71 21.26 15.19
N ALA A 276 -7.79 21.49 16.49
CA ALA A 276 -8.58 20.70 17.41
C ALA A 276 -9.73 21.53 17.99
N VAL A 277 -10.89 20.90 18.16
CA VAL A 277 -12.04 21.46 18.86
C VAL A 277 -12.38 20.60 20.06
N SER A 278 -12.85 21.23 21.13
CA SER A 278 -13.41 20.56 22.30
C SER A 278 -14.93 20.77 22.30
N LEU A 279 -15.67 19.67 22.29
CA LEU A 279 -17.13 19.60 22.25
C LEU A 279 -17.67 18.98 23.54
N ALA A 280 -18.96 19.14 23.82
CA ALA A 280 -19.65 18.60 24.99
C ALA A 280 -18.90 18.85 26.31
N ASP A 281 -18.66 20.13 26.62
CA ASP A 281 -17.92 20.58 27.83
C ASP A 281 -16.50 20.00 27.96
N GLY A 282 -15.88 19.68 26.83
CA GLY A 282 -14.53 19.10 26.78
C GLY A 282 -14.48 17.58 26.95
N ALA A 283 -15.63 16.91 27.03
CA ALA A 283 -15.69 15.45 27.06
C ALA A 283 -15.24 14.81 25.74
N VAL A 284 -15.42 15.51 24.61
CA VAL A 284 -15.01 15.03 23.29
C VAL A 284 -14.03 16.04 22.69
N ARG A 285 -12.80 15.62 22.40
CA ARG A 285 -11.80 16.43 21.70
C ARG A 285 -11.58 15.87 20.31
N VAL A 286 -11.85 16.64 19.28
CA VAL A 286 -11.71 16.21 17.88
C VAL A 286 -10.57 16.98 17.23
N PHE A 287 -9.62 16.28 16.63
CA PHE A 287 -8.56 16.85 15.80
C PHE A 287 -8.84 16.55 14.33
N VAL A 288 -8.89 17.60 13.50
CA VAL A 288 -9.14 17.46 12.05
C VAL A 288 -7.81 17.41 11.33
N SER A 289 -7.48 16.27 10.71
CA SER A 289 -6.23 16.06 9.99
C SER A 289 -6.33 16.50 8.53
N ALA A 290 -7.45 16.21 7.88
CA ALA A 290 -7.71 16.57 6.49
C ALA A 290 -9.22 16.74 6.24
N VAL A 291 -9.57 17.49 5.21
CA VAL A 291 -10.94 17.67 4.73
C VAL A 291 -10.92 17.48 3.22
N ASP A 292 -11.80 16.63 2.72
CA ASP A 292 -12.05 16.44 1.30
C ASP A 292 -13.47 16.94 0.98
N ALA A 293 -13.54 18.18 0.50
CA ALA A 293 -14.81 18.81 0.14
C ALA A 293 -15.49 18.10 -1.04
N ALA A 294 -14.70 17.62 -2.02
CA ALA A 294 -15.24 16.95 -3.21
C ALA A 294 -15.87 15.60 -2.86
N ALA A 295 -15.27 14.86 -1.93
CA ALA A 295 -15.81 13.61 -1.42
C ALA A 295 -16.84 13.79 -0.28
N GLY A 296 -17.03 15.01 0.23
CA GLY A 296 -17.90 15.28 1.38
C GLY A 296 -17.47 14.58 2.66
N SER A 297 -16.16 14.38 2.87
CA SER A 297 -15.62 13.63 4.00
C SER A 297 -14.46 14.35 4.71
N ALA A 298 -14.24 14.00 5.98
CA ALA A 298 -13.15 14.55 6.78
C ALA A 298 -12.38 13.44 7.49
N ARG A 299 -11.06 13.61 7.59
CA ARG A 299 -10.18 12.73 8.37
C ARG A 299 -10.00 13.31 9.76
N ILE A 300 -10.58 12.67 10.77
CA ILE A 300 -10.62 13.16 12.14
C ILE A 300 -10.06 12.14 13.13
N ALA A 301 -9.51 12.63 14.24
CA ALA A 301 -9.07 11.85 15.38
C ALA A 301 -9.85 12.30 16.62
N VAL A 302 -10.54 11.37 17.29
CA VAL A 302 -11.37 11.68 18.46
C VAL A 302 -10.64 11.25 19.74
N ASN A 303 -10.58 12.14 20.72
CA ASN A 303 -9.87 11.97 22.01
C ASN A 303 -8.39 11.55 21.86
N GLY A 304 -7.74 11.95 20.77
CA GLY A 304 -6.34 11.59 20.49
C GLY A 304 -6.14 10.15 20.01
N VAL A 305 -7.23 9.45 19.69
CA VAL A 305 -7.22 8.11 19.10
C VAL A 305 -6.95 8.22 17.59
N ALA A 306 -6.58 7.09 16.97
CA ALA A 306 -6.27 6.95 15.55
C ALA A 306 -7.21 7.76 14.64
N THR A 307 -6.66 8.32 13.56
CA THR A 307 -7.44 9.06 12.57
C THR A 307 -8.34 8.12 11.78
N GLN A 308 -9.61 8.50 11.59
CA GLN A 308 -10.58 7.82 10.73
C GLN A 308 -11.21 8.83 9.76
N THR A 309 -11.61 8.35 8.58
CA THR A 309 -12.35 9.14 7.59
C THR A 309 -13.84 9.02 7.88
N VAL A 310 -14.56 10.13 7.87
CA VAL A 310 -15.97 10.20 8.27
C VAL A 310 -16.71 11.10 7.27
N ALA A 311 -17.85 10.64 6.79
CA ALA A 311 -18.67 11.38 5.83
C ALA A 311 -19.60 12.40 6.53
N ALA A 312 -20.04 13.42 5.81
CA ALA A 312 -21.11 14.30 6.28
C ALA A 312 -22.39 13.50 6.58
N GLY A 313 -23.01 13.79 7.72
CA GLY A 313 -24.18 13.09 8.26
C GLY A 313 -23.87 11.86 9.11
N GLU A 314 -22.63 11.39 9.13
CA GLU A 314 -22.25 10.20 9.89
C GLU A 314 -22.05 10.52 11.39
N THR A 315 -22.36 9.52 12.22
CA THR A 315 -22.26 9.59 13.68
C THR A 315 -21.24 8.60 14.21
N ILE A 316 -20.44 9.01 15.18
CA ILE A 316 -19.43 8.19 15.85
C ILE A 316 -19.75 8.15 17.33
N ASP A 317 -19.84 6.93 17.88
CA ASP A 317 -19.96 6.74 19.31
C ASP A 317 -18.59 6.86 19.99
N VAL A 318 -18.54 7.69 21.04
CA VAL A 318 -17.33 8.07 21.75
C VAL A 318 -17.56 7.84 23.24
N THR A 319 -16.76 6.97 23.84
CA THR A 319 -16.75 6.81 25.30
C THR A 319 -15.74 7.78 25.92
N SER A 320 -16.17 8.59 26.89
CA SER A 320 -15.30 9.52 27.61
C SER A 320 -15.55 9.42 29.11
N GLY A 321 -14.64 8.73 29.81
CA GLY A 321 -14.86 8.33 31.20
C GLY A 321 -16.09 7.43 31.33
N ASP A 322 -17.04 7.84 32.18
CA ASP A 322 -18.29 7.10 32.41
C ASP A 322 -19.46 7.55 31.50
N LYS A 323 -19.22 8.50 30.57
CA LYS A 323 -20.25 9.03 29.69
C LYS A 323 -20.16 8.42 28.29
N ALA A 324 -21.32 8.15 27.71
CA ALA A 324 -21.44 7.83 26.29
C ALA A 324 -21.78 9.11 25.53
N CYS A 325 -20.95 9.46 24.55
CA CYS A 325 -21.14 10.62 23.70
C CYS A 325 -21.31 10.17 22.26
N THR A 326 -22.12 10.90 21.49
CA THR A 326 -22.24 10.72 20.04
C THR A 326 -21.73 11.99 19.37
N LEU A 327 -20.75 11.84 18.49
CA LEU A 327 -20.19 12.88 17.64
C LEU A 327 -20.82 12.77 16.25
N THR A 328 -21.43 13.85 15.76
CA THR A 328 -22.04 13.93 14.42
C THR A 328 -21.24 14.87 13.56
N VAL A 329 -20.91 14.44 12.33
CA VAL A 329 -20.37 15.34 11.30
C VAL A 329 -21.55 16.00 10.59
N THR A 330 -21.81 17.28 10.86
CA THR A 330 -22.99 17.98 10.32
C THR A 330 -22.82 18.42 8.87
N GLY A 331 -21.58 18.53 8.38
CA GLY A 331 -21.29 18.90 7.00
C GLY A 331 -19.80 18.99 6.72
N VAL A 332 -19.43 18.91 5.45
CA VAL A 332 -18.05 19.09 4.97
C VAL A 332 -18.10 20.03 3.76
N GLY A 333 -17.34 21.12 3.80
CA GLY A 333 -17.36 22.10 2.71
C GLY A 333 -16.39 23.27 2.94
N GLN A 334 -15.94 23.88 1.84
CA GLN A 334 -15.01 25.02 1.84
C GLN A 334 -13.73 24.78 2.69
N GLY A 335 -13.24 23.53 2.69
CA GLY A 335 -12.06 23.13 3.47
C GLY A 335 -12.28 23.05 4.98
N MET A 336 -13.53 23.00 5.44
CA MET A 336 -13.89 22.89 6.86
C MET A 336 -14.87 21.74 7.09
N VAL A 337 -14.94 21.25 8.33
CA VAL A 337 -15.89 20.24 8.77
C VAL A 337 -16.75 20.76 9.95
N GLY A 338 -18.06 20.58 9.85
CA GLY A 338 -19.02 20.89 10.91
C GLY A 338 -19.11 19.69 11.86
N LEU A 339 -18.99 19.94 13.16
CA LEU A 339 -18.94 18.89 14.18
C LEU A 339 -19.86 19.27 15.35
N GLU A 340 -20.70 18.34 15.77
CA GLU A 340 -21.53 18.46 16.97
C GLU A 340 -21.37 17.23 17.83
N ALA A 341 -21.37 17.38 19.16
CA ALA A 341 -21.34 16.24 20.06
C ALA A 341 -22.39 16.39 21.16
N SER A 342 -23.08 15.30 21.49
CA SER A 342 -23.97 15.20 22.64
C SER A 342 -23.56 14.04 23.53
N CYS A 343 -23.67 14.18 24.84
CA CYS A 343 -23.33 13.13 25.81
C CYS A 343 -24.53 12.85 26.73
N GLY A 344 -24.77 11.57 27.01
CA GLY A 344 -25.84 11.06 27.88
C GLY A 344 -25.32 10.23 29.05
#